data_AF-A0A816G2L8-F1
#
_entry.id   AF-A0A816G2L8-F1
#
_cell.length_a   1.000
_cell.length_b   1.000
_cell.length_c   1.000
_cell.angle_alpha   90.00
_cell.angle_beta   90.00
_cell.angle_gamma   90.00
#
_symmetry.space_group_name_H-M   'P 1'
#
loop_
_entity.id
_entity.type
_entity.pdbx_description
1 polymer ?
#
loop_
_entity_poly.entity_id
_entity_poly.type
_entity_poly.pdbx_seq_one_letter_code
_entity_poly.pdbx_strand_id
1 'polypeptide(L)'
;MRRSSMTDRSSITNLALAYPWTKTTEDATSFYKVDETKGLTEARAREDLEKYGPNELPAEEGKPLWKLILEQFDDLLVKILLAAACISFVLALFEEHKEDESVITAFVEPLVILLILIANAAVGVWQERNAESAIEALKEYEPEIAKVVRQNRPGQIQRI
;
A
#
# COMPACT_ATOMS: atom_id res chain seq x y z
N MET A 1 -11.42 9.53 34.87
CA MET A 1 -12.14 8.53 34.05
C MET A 1 -11.10 7.52 33.56
N ARG A 2 -11.23 6.27 34.04
CA ARG A 2 -10.43 5.04 33.80
C ARG A 2 -8.99 5.15 33.24
N ARG A 3 -8.01 4.94 34.13
CA ARG A 3 -6.81 4.14 33.80
C ARG A 3 -7.28 2.75 33.35
N SER A 4 -6.89 2.31 32.16
CA SER A 4 -7.01 0.91 31.77
C SER A 4 -5.71 0.49 31.09
N SER A 5 -4.85 -0.10 31.91
CA SER A 5 -3.91 -1.18 31.61
C SER A 5 -3.73 -1.54 30.13
N MET A 6 -2.63 -1.08 29.55
CA MET A 6 -2.08 -1.67 28.34
C MET A 6 -0.58 -1.88 28.54
N THR A 7 -0.22 -2.50 29.65
CA THR A 7 1.02 -3.27 29.76
C THR A 7 0.76 -4.60 29.04
N ASP A 8 0.68 -4.51 27.72
CA ASP A 8 0.63 -5.69 26.87
C ASP A 8 1.96 -6.45 27.03
N ARG A 9 1.87 -7.68 27.53
CA ARG A 9 3.03 -8.56 27.73
C ARG A 9 3.75 -8.88 26.41
N SER A 10 3.17 -8.56 25.26
CA SER A 10 3.81 -8.62 23.93
C SER A 10 4.93 -7.59 23.72
N SER A 11 4.94 -6.48 24.48
CA SER A 11 5.89 -5.38 24.28
C SER A 11 7.30 -5.67 24.79
N ILE A 12 7.49 -6.73 25.59
CA ILE A 12 8.78 -7.08 26.22
C ILE A 12 9.59 -8.06 25.35
N THR A 13 8.95 -8.79 24.44
CA THR A 13 9.62 -9.75 23.55
C THR A 13 10.38 -9.05 22.40
N ASN A 14 10.07 -7.78 22.10
CA ASN A 14 10.59 -7.05 20.95
C ASN A 14 11.90 -6.26 21.18
N LEU A 15 12.36 -6.07 22.42
CA LEU A 15 13.58 -5.27 22.65
C LEU A 15 14.88 -6.03 22.30
N ALA A 16 14.87 -7.36 22.33
CA ALA A 16 16.10 -8.14 22.13
C ALA A 16 16.66 -8.03 20.70
N LEU A 17 15.81 -7.75 19.72
CA LEU A 17 16.17 -7.57 18.30
C LEU A 17 15.61 -6.27 17.70
N ALA A 18 15.37 -5.22 18.49
CA ALA A 18 14.93 -3.92 17.93
C ALA A 18 15.95 -3.33 16.93
N TYR A 19 17.22 -3.72 17.07
CA TYR A 19 18.32 -3.36 16.17
C TYR A 19 19.11 -4.63 15.80
N PRO A 20 18.57 -5.51 14.94
CA PRO A 20 19.19 -6.80 14.66
C PRO A 20 20.57 -6.66 14.00
N TRP A 21 20.79 -5.58 13.23
CA TRP A 21 22.06 -5.28 12.57
C TRP A 21 23.19 -4.86 13.52
N THR A 22 22.92 -4.65 14.82
CA THR A 22 23.94 -4.32 15.83
C THR A 22 24.31 -5.52 16.72
N LYS A 23 23.69 -6.68 16.50
CA LYS A 23 23.90 -7.89 17.30
C LYS A 23 24.96 -8.79 16.71
N THR A 24 25.64 -9.55 17.56
CA THR A 24 26.59 -10.57 17.09
C THR A 24 25.83 -11.79 16.57
N THR A 25 26.56 -12.64 15.83
CA THR A 25 26.07 -13.92 15.32
C THR A 25 25.59 -14.85 16.45
N GLU A 26 26.27 -14.84 17.60
CA GLU A 26 25.93 -15.64 18.77
C GLU A 26 24.61 -15.17 19.42
N ASP A 27 24.42 -13.86 19.53
CA ASP A 27 23.19 -13.28 20.07
C ASP A 27 21.98 -13.65 19.20
N ALA A 28 22.12 -13.53 17.87
CA ALA A 28 21.06 -13.84 16.92
C ALA A 28 20.73 -15.36 16.91
N THR A 29 21.76 -16.21 16.86
CA THR A 29 21.58 -17.68 16.86
C THR A 29 20.97 -18.18 18.17
N SER A 30 21.36 -17.59 19.31
CA SER A 30 20.77 -17.87 20.61
C SER A 30 19.30 -17.44 20.68
N PHE A 31 18.96 -16.24 20.18
CA PHE A 31 17.59 -15.74 20.16
C PHE A 31 16.65 -16.63 19.34
N TYR A 32 17.04 -16.94 18.10
CA TYR A 32 16.25 -17.82 17.22
C TYR A 32 16.40 -19.31 17.61
N LYS A 33 17.33 -19.63 18.52
CA LYS A 33 17.71 -20.99 18.95
C LYS A 33 18.03 -21.89 17.75
N VAL A 34 18.89 -21.39 16.86
CA VAL A 34 19.39 -22.09 15.68
C VAL A 34 20.86 -22.43 15.89
N ASP A 35 21.30 -23.58 15.39
CA ASP A 35 22.72 -23.96 15.35
C ASP A 35 23.34 -23.38 14.08
N GLU A 36 24.44 -22.63 14.20
CA GLU A 36 25.12 -21.98 13.07
C GLU A 36 25.59 -22.98 12.00
N THR A 37 26.01 -24.18 12.43
CA THR A 37 26.57 -25.21 11.54
C THR A 37 25.51 -26.18 11.04
N LYS A 38 24.56 -26.55 11.90
CA LYS A 38 23.55 -27.59 11.61
C LYS A 38 22.24 -27.02 11.10
N GLY A 39 21.99 -25.73 11.32
CA GLY A 39 20.72 -25.07 11.02
C GLY A 39 19.56 -25.53 11.90
N LEU A 40 18.33 -25.23 11.46
CA LEU A 40 17.11 -25.62 12.16
C LEU A 40 16.74 -27.09 11.91
N THR A 41 15.99 -27.67 12.84
CA THR A 41 15.31 -28.95 12.63
C THR A 41 14.06 -28.76 11.78
N GLU A 42 13.64 -29.78 11.02
CA GLU A 42 12.42 -29.69 10.20
C GLU A 42 11.17 -29.42 11.03
N ALA A 43 11.04 -30.04 12.21
CA ALA A 43 9.91 -29.83 13.10
C ALA A 43 9.79 -28.35 13.51
N ARG A 44 10.93 -27.73 13.85
CA ARG A 44 10.96 -26.33 14.24
C ARG A 44 10.75 -25.38 13.08
N ALA A 45 11.33 -25.67 11.92
CA ALA A 45 11.06 -24.91 10.71
C ALA A 45 9.57 -24.94 10.32
N ARG A 46 8.87 -26.06 10.56
CA ARG A 46 7.43 -26.18 10.36
C ARG A 46 6.64 -25.36 11.38
N GLU A 47 7.00 -25.42 12.66
CA GLU A 47 6.40 -24.59 13.70
C GLU A 47 6.58 -23.08 13.40
N ASP A 48 7.78 -22.69 12.96
CA ASP A 48 8.06 -21.30 12.57
C ASP A 48 7.26 -20.90 11.32
N LEU A 49 7.10 -21.78 10.32
CA LEU A 49 6.27 -21.54 9.13
C LEU A 49 4.79 -21.35 9.50
N GLU A 50 4.26 -22.17 10.43
CA GLU A 50 2.88 -22.03 10.93
C GLU A 50 2.71 -20.74 11.73
N LYS A 51 3.75 -20.30 12.45
CA LYS A 51 3.71 -19.11 13.30
C LYS A 51 3.86 -17.80 12.53
N TYR A 52 4.79 -17.75 11.58
CA TYR A 52 5.16 -16.53 10.85
C TYR A 52 4.56 -16.45 9.44
N GLY A 53 4.11 -17.58 8.89
CA GLY A 53 3.62 -17.67 7.52
C GLY A 53 4.75 -17.90 6.51
N PRO A 54 4.40 -18.08 5.22
CA PRO A 54 5.36 -18.18 4.13
C PRO A 54 6.16 -16.87 3.98
N ASN A 55 7.37 -16.96 3.46
CA ASN A 55 8.21 -15.80 3.21
C ASN A 55 7.85 -15.17 1.86
N GLU A 56 6.63 -14.66 1.77
CA GLU A 56 6.07 -14.00 0.60
C GLU A 56 5.61 -12.60 0.98
N LEU A 57 5.85 -11.62 0.10
CA LEU A 57 5.30 -10.29 0.29
C LEU A 57 3.77 -10.33 0.14
N PRO A 58 3.00 -9.81 1.11
CA PRO A 58 1.55 -9.79 1.03
C PRO A 58 1.11 -9.12 -0.28
N ALA A 59 0.13 -9.72 -0.96
CA ALA A 59 -0.52 -9.08 -2.10
C ALA A 59 -1.44 -7.99 -1.57
N GLU A 60 -1.11 -6.73 -1.85
CA GLU A 60 -2.09 -5.67 -1.70
C GLU A 60 -3.13 -5.84 -2.80
N GLU A 61 -4.38 -6.06 -2.42
CA GLU A 61 -5.49 -6.05 -3.37
C GLU A 61 -5.66 -4.64 -3.90
N GLY A 62 -5.55 -4.49 -5.22
CA GLY A 62 -5.69 -3.20 -5.87
C GLY A 62 -7.03 -2.54 -5.59
N LYS A 63 -7.03 -1.21 -5.46
CA LYS A 63 -8.27 -0.47 -5.16
C LYS A 63 -9.22 -0.52 -6.36
N PRO A 64 -10.52 -0.77 -6.15
CA PRO A 64 -11.48 -0.76 -7.25
C PRO A 64 -11.66 0.65 -7.81
N LEU A 65 -11.92 0.75 -9.13
CA LEU A 65 -12.01 2.04 -9.86
C LEU A 65 -12.97 3.06 -9.23
N TRP A 66 -14.13 2.60 -8.74
CA TRP A 66 -15.12 3.48 -8.11
C TRP A 66 -14.58 4.11 -6.81
N LYS A 67 -13.72 3.39 -6.08
CA LYS A 67 -13.10 3.88 -4.83
C LYS A 67 -12.01 4.91 -5.15
N LEU A 68 -11.21 4.66 -6.19
CA LEU A 68 -10.23 5.63 -6.70
C LEU A 68 -10.90 6.94 -7.14
N ILE A 69 -12.04 6.84 -7.83
CA ILE A 69 -12.86 8.00 -8.20
C ILE A 69 -13.37 8.72 -6.95
N LEU A 70 -13.82 7.99 -5.93
CA LEU A 70 -14.34 8.59 -4.70
C LEU A 70 -13.24 9.33 -3.91
N GLU A 71 -12.03 8.77 -3.85
CA GLU A 71 -10.87 9.40 -3.20
C GLU A 71 -10.48 10.73 -3.88
N GLN A 72 -10.70 10.88 -5.19
CA GLN A 72 -10.50 12.15 -5.90
C GLN A 72 -11.45 13.25 -5.39
N PHE A 73 -12.67 12.93 -4.97
CA PHE A 73 -13.57 13.93 -4.39
C PHE A 73 -13.07 14.45 -3.03
N ASP A 74 -12.18 13.73 -2.36
CA ASP A 74 -11.58 14.18 -1.11
C ASP A 74 -10.40 15.15 -1.31
N ASP A 75 -9.85 15.20 -2.52
CA ASP A 75 -8.76 16.10 -2.88
C ASP A 75 -9.22 17.58 -2.84
N LEU A 76 -8.38 18.43 -2.24
CA LEU A 76 -8.68 19.86 -2.06
C LEU A 76 -8.83 20.59 -3.40
N LEU A 77 -8.01 20.28 -4.40
CA LEU A 77 -8.09 20.90 -5.73
C LEU A 77 -9.38 20.49 -6.43
N VAL A 78 -9.78 19.22 -6.34
CA VAL A 78 -11.06 18.73 -6.89
C VAL A 78 -12.24 19.41 -6.21
N LYS A 79 -12.21 19.57 -4.88
CA LYS A 79 -13.22 20.34 -4.13
C LYS A 79 -13.34 21.79 -4.62
N ILE A 80 -12.20 22.45 -4.87
CA ILE A 80 -12.17 23.81 -5.41
C ILE A 80 -12.78 23.85 -6.83
N LEU A 81 -12.45 22.90 -7.70
CA LEU A 81 -12.99 22.81 -9.05
C LEU A 81 -14.51 22.58 -9.05
N LEU A 82 -15.00 21.71 -8.16
CA LEU A 82 -16.44 21.49 -7.99
C LEU A 82 -17.14 22.75 -7.45
N ALA A 83 -16.52 23.46 -6.52
CA ALA A 83 -17.06 24.74 -6.04
C ALA A 83 -17.14 25.78 -7.16
N ALA A 84 -16.10 25.88 -8.00
CA ALA A 84 -16.09 26.75 -9.18
C ALA A 84 -17.20 26.35 -10.17
N ALA A 85 -17.35 25.06 -10.47
CA ALA A 85 -18.42 24.55 -11.33
C ALA A 85 -19.81 24.89 -10.79
N CYS A 86 -20.03 24.74 -9.47
CA CYS A 86 -21.28 25.14 -8.82
C CYS A 86 -21.54 26.64 -8.94
N ILE A 87 -20.52 27.49 -8.73
CA ILE A 87 -20.66 28.94 -8.86
C ILE A 87 -20.98 29.32 -10.31
N SER A 88 -20.23 28.81 -11.30
CA SER A 88 -20.51 29.07 -12.72
C SER A 88 -21.90 28.58 -13.13
N PHE A 89 -22.33 27.40 -12.65
CA PHE A 89 -23.66 26.88 -12.94
C PHE A 89 -24.77 27.76 -12.35
N VAL A 90 -24.61 28.21 -11.10
CA VAL A 90 -25.56 29.11 -10.45
C VAL A 90 -25.61 30.47 -11.17
N LEU A 91 -24.47 31.03 -11.55
CA LEU A 91 -24.40 32.26 -12.34
C LEU A 91 -25.13 32.10 -13.68
N ALA A 92 -24.91 30.99 -14.39
CA ALA A 92 -25.57 30.69 -15.66
C ALA A 92 -27.11 30.54 -15.53
N LEU A 93 -27.61 30.07 -14.38
CA LEU A 93 -29.07 30.01 -14.12
C LEU A 93 -29.68 31.38 -13.81
N PHE A 94 -28.90 32.32 -13.24
CA PHE A 94 -29.38 33.66 -12.90
C PHE A 94 -29.10 34.70 -14.01
N GLU A 95 -28.24 34.38 -14.97
CA GLU A 95 -28.00 35.19 -16.18
C GLU A 95 -29.13 35.01 -17.20
N GLU A 96 -30.37 35.37 -16.84
CA GLU A 96 -31.50 35.44 -17.79
C GLU A 96 -31.47 36.71 -18.68
N HIS A 97 -30.51 37.65 -18.53
CA HIS A 97 -30.63 38.98 -19.14
C HIS A 97 -29.31 39.67 -19.54
N LYS A 98 -28.50 39.07 -20.42
CA LYS A 98 -27.52 39.84 -21.23
C LYS A 98 -27.51 39.31 -22.67
N GLU A 99 -28.00 40.12 -23.60
CA GLU A 99 -28.30 39.77 -25.00
C GLU A 99 -27.07 39.49 -25.89
N ASP A 100 -25.83 39.50 -25.37
CA ASP A 100 -24.61 39.41 -26.18
C ASP A 100 -23.71 38.18 -25.91
N GLU A 101 -24.03 37.34 -24.93
CA GLU A 101 -23.29 36.09 -24.70
C GLU A 101 -23.98 34.91 -25.38
N SER A 102 -23.28 34.30 -26.33
CA SER A 102 -23.75 33.12 -27.04
C SER A 102 -24.04 32.00 -26.02
N VAL A 103 -25.20 31.35 -26.07
CA VAL A 103 -25.54 30.19 -25.21
C VAL A 103 -24.41 29.12 -25.18
N ILE A 104 -23.59 29.09 -26.23
CA ILE A 104 -22.39 28.26 -26.35
C ILE A 104 -21.33 28.59 -25.28
N THR A 105 -21.11 29.85 -24.88
CA THR A 105 -20.12 30.23 -23.85
C THR A 105 -20.54 29.75 -22.45
N ALA A 106 -21.83 29.84 -22.12
CA ALA A 106 -22.37 29.42 -20.82
C ALA A 106 -22.15 27.93 -20.50
N PHE A 107 -22.10 27.06 -21.53
CA PHE A 107 -21.84 25.63 -21.34
C PHE A 107 -20.36 25.24 -21.47
N VAL A 108 -19.50 26.13 -21.96
CA VAL A 108 -18.07 25.83 -22.13
C VAL A 108 -17.38 25.71 -20.77
N GLU A 109 -17.67 26.59 -19.82
CA GLU A 109 -17.05 26.55 -18.49
C GLU A 109 -17.33 25.25 -17.72
N PRO A 110 -18.60 24.82 -17.52
CA PRO A 110 -18.89 23.54 -16.89
C PRO A 110 -18.29 22.34 -17.64
N LEU A 111 -18.27 22.39 -18.99
CA LEU A 111 -17.71 21.33 -19.82
C LEU A 111 -16.20 21.19 -19.62
N VAL A 112 -15.46 22.30 -19.56
CA VAL A 112 -14.01 22.29 -19.31
C VAL A 112 -13.71 21.74 -17.92
N ILE A 113 -14.45 22.14 -16.89
CA ILE A 113 -14.25 21.62 -15.53
C ILE A 113 -14.54 20.12 -15.48
N LEU A 114 -15.61 19.65 -16.13
CA LEU A 114 -15.92 18.23 -16.23
C LEU A 114 -14.79 17.45 -16.92
N LEU A 115 -14.23 17.98 -18.01
CA LEU A 115 -13.09 17.37 -18.69
C LEU A 115 -11.86 17.28 -17.79
N ILE A 116 -11.57 18.32 -16.99
CA ILE A 116 -10.46 18.30 -16.02
C ILE A 116 -10.69 17.20 -14.98
N LEU A 117 -11.92 17.05 -14.46
CA LEU A 117 -12.25 16.00 -13.48
C LEU A 117 -12.06 14.59 -14.06
N ILE A 118 -12.52 14.37 -15.30
CA ILE A 118 -12.33 13.09 -16.01
C ILE A 118 -10.85 12.82 -16.25
N ALA A 119 -10.09 13.83 -16.70
CA ALA A 119 -8.65 13.71 -16.91
C ALA A 119 -7.92 13.37 -15.60
N ASN A 120 -8.29 14.02 -14.49
CA ASN A 120 -7.69 13.75 -13.18
C ASN A 120 -8.00 12.32 -12.70
N ALA A 121 -9.26 11.87 -12.85
CA ALA A 121 -9.62 10.48 -12.53
C ALA A 121 -8.83 9.47 -13.38
N ALA A 122 -8.66 9.73 -14.68
CA ALA A 122 -7.89 8.85 -15.57
C ALA A 122 -6.40 8.80 -15.18
N VAL A 123 -5.80 9.96 -14.87
CA VAL A 123 -4.41 10.04 -14.41
C VAL A 123 -4.25 9.32 -13.06
N GLY A 124 -5.17 9.50 -12.11
CA GLY A 124 -5.14 8.80 -10.83
C GLY A 124 -5.20 7.28 -10.98
N VAL A 125 -6.08 6.76 -11.84
CA VAL A 125 -6.15 5.32 -12.14
C VAL A 125 -4.87 4.82 -12.80
N TRP A 126 -4.27 5.59 -13.70
CA TRP A 126 -3.02 5.21 -14.35
C TRP A 126 -1.85 5.18 -13.36
N GLN A 127 -1.78 6.16 -12.46
CA GLN A 127 -0.76 6.22 -11.41
C GLN A 127 -0.86 5.02 -10.46
N GLU A 128 -2.07 4.67 -10.01
CA GLU A 128 -2.29 3.50 -9.14
C GLU A 128 -1.83 2.21 -9.82
N ARG A 129 -2.26 1.99 -11.07
CA ARG A 129 -1.86 0.80 -11.84
C ARG A 129 -0.37 0.73 -12.10
N ASN A 130 0.27 1.88 -12.36
CA ASN A 130 1.71 1.93 -12.57
C ASN A 130 2.48 1.60 -11.28
N ALA A 131 1.96 2.03 -10.12
CA ALA A 131 2.54 1.67 -8.83
C ALA A 131 2.36 0.18 -8.52
N GLU A 132 1.17 -0.38 -8.73
CA GLU A 132 0.90 -1.82 -8.57
C GLU A 132 1.82 -2.65 -9.47
N SER A 133 1.95 -2.28 -10.75
CA SER A 133 2.81 -2.97 -11.70
C SER A 133 4.29 -2.94 -11.30
N ALA A 134 4.77 -1.85 -10.69
CA ALA A 134 6.14 -1.78 -10.19
C ALA A 134 6.38 -2.72 -9.00
N ILE A 135 5.41 -2.85 -8.10
CA ILE A 135 5.49 -3.80 -6.98
C ILE A 135 5.42 -5.25 -7.49
N GLU A 136 4.56 -5.53 -8.46
CA GLU A 136 4.45 -6.86 -9.06
C GLU A 136 5.76 -7.27 -9.76
N ALA A 137 6.39 -6.34 -10.49
CA ALA A 137 7.70 -6.58 -11.08
C ALA A 137 8.78 -6.90 -10.02
N LEU A 138 8.75 -6.23 -8.86
CA LEU A 138 9.66 -6.55 -7.75
C LEU A 138 9.41 -7.95 -7.18
N LYS A 139 8.15 -8.40 -7.10
CA LYS A 139 7.81 -9.77 -6.68
C LYS A 139 8.34 -10.82 -7.67
N GLU A 140 8.34 -10.52 -8.96
CA GLU A 140 8.91 -11.44 -9.97
C GLU A 140 10.43 -11.62 -9.81
N TYR A 141 11.13 -10.65 -9.20
CA TYR A 141 12.55 -10.76 -8.86
C TYR A 141 12.82 -11.47 -7.53
N GLU A 142 11.79 -11.78 -6.72
CA GLU A 142 12.00 -12.59 -5.52
C GLU A 142 12.34 -14.03 -5.92
N PRO A 143 13.48 -14.57 -5.45
CA PRO A 143 13.88 -15.91 -5.83
C PRO A 143 12.89 -16.93 -5.24
N GLU A 144 12.27 -17.72 -6.11
CA GLU A 144 11.35 -18.80 -5.72
C GLU A 144 12.06 -19.90 -4.89
N ILE A 145 13.40 -19.92 -4.91
CA ILE A 145 14.23 -20.93 -4.25
C ILE A 145 15.32 -20.31 -3.38
N ALA A 146 15.45 -20.81 -2.15
CA ALA A 146 16.54 -20.51 -1.23
C ALA A 146 17.42 -21.73 -0.99
N LYS A 147 18.72 -21.48 -0.83
CA LYS A 147 19.68 -22.49 -0.34
C LYS A 147 19.72 -22.42 1.18
N VAL A 148 19.24 -23.46 1.84
CA VAL A 148 19.12 -23.53 3.31
C VAL A 148 20.04 -24.62 3.89
N VAL A 149 20.36 -24.46 5.17
CA VAL A 149 21.01 -25.50 5.99
C VAL A 149 19.99 -25.97 7.02
N ARG A 150 19.65 -27.26 6.99
CA ARG A 150 18.71 -27.89 7.93
C ARG A 150 19.20 -29.27 8.30
N GLN A 151 19.03 -29.67 9.55
CA GLN A 151 19.44 -30.98 10.05
C GLN A 151 20.87 -31.39 9.63
N ASN A 152 21.84 -30.47 9.70
CA ASN A 152 23.24 -30.70 9.31
C ASN A 152 23.42 -31.08 7.82
N ARG A 153 22.47 -30.72 6.96
CA ARG A 153 22.57 -30.88 5.50
C ARG A 153 22.78 -29.51 4.86
N PRO A 154 24.02 -29.15 4.52
CA PRO A 154 24.29 -27.88 3.87
C PRO A 154 23.81 -27.91 2.43
N GLY A 155 23.16 -26.83 2.00
CA GLY A 155 22.87 -26.61 0.59
C GLY A 155 21.59 -27.25 0.06
N GLN A 156 20.64 -27.55 0.93
CA GLN A 156 19.32 -27.99 0.51
C GLN A 156 18.61 -26.83 -0.21
N ILE A 157 18.08 -27.09 -1.41
CA ILE A 157 17.25 -26.12 -2.13
C ILE A 157 15.84 -26.26 -1.58
N GLN A 158 15.27 -25.17 -1.09
CA GLN A 158 13.90 -25.11 -0.63
C GLN A 158 13.16 -24.02 -1.39
N ARG A 159 11.94 -24.31 -1.82
CA ARG A 159 11.01 -23.29 -2.30
C ARG A 159 10.58 -22.41 -1.12
N ILE A 160 10.68 -21.10 -1.27
CA ILE A 160 10.28 -20.13 -0.25
C ILE A 160 8.83 -19.72 -0.44
#